data_AF-A0A7X8Z621-F1
#
_entry.id   AF-A0A7X8Z621-F1
#
_cell.length_a   1.000
_cell.length_b   1.000
_cell.length_c   1.000
_cell.angle_alpha   90.00
_cell.angle_beta   90.00
_cell.angle_gamma   90.00
#
_symmetry.space_group_name_H-M   'P 1'
#
loop_
_entity.id
_entity.type
_entity.pdbx_description
1 polymer ?
#
loop_
_entity_poly.entity_id
_entity_poly.type
_entity_poly.pdbx_seq_one_letter_code
_entity_poly.pdbx_strand_id
1 'polypeptide(L)'
;MIILPGGGVVIDTPGLRELGIVSADLAKSFADIEELAASCRFRDCSHGPEPGCAVQQAIKDGLLPAERLASFVKLRKEARYMQARARGLNAKQIEKEKANEMFKGVGGMKNARKLAARIRARETQERKR
;
A
#
# COMPACT_ATOMS: atom_id res chain seq x y z
N MET A 1 -28.75 -17.94 7.74
CA MET A 1 -29.53 -16.68 7.77
C MET A 1 -30.58 -16.80 8.85
N ILE A 2 -30.79 -15.76 9.64
CA ILE A 2 -31.73 -15.74 10.78
C ILE A 2 -32.71 -14.58 10.58
N ILE A 3 -34.01 -14.84 10.74
CA ILE A 3 -35.06 -13.81 10.66
C ILE A 3 -35.26 -13.21 12.05
N LEU A 4 -35.20 -11.89 12.16
CA LEU A 4 -35.42 -11.15 13.40
C LEU A 4 -36.91 -10.84 13.59
N PRO A 5 -37.43 -10.86 14.82
CA PRO A 5 -38.75 -10.34 15.13
C PRO A 5 -38.78 -8.85 14.77
N GLY A 6 -39.60 -8.45 13.79
CA GLY A 6 -39.63 -7.09 13.25
C GLY A 6 -39.32 -6.98 11.75
N GLY A 7 -39.00 -8.09 11.06
CA GLY A 7 -38.93 -8.14 9.60
C GLY A 7 -37.52 -7.95 9.00
N GLY A 8 -36.47 -7.96 9.82
CA GLY A 8 -35.08 -7.97 9.37
C GLY A 8 -34.53 -9.40 9.18
N VAL A 9 -33.51 -9.55 8.33
CA VAL A 9 -32.79 -10.82 8.14
C VAL A 9 -31.29 -10.61 8.39
N VAL A 10 -30.72 -11.39 9.29
CA VAL A 10 -29.28 -11.48 9.53
C VAL A 10 -28.70 -12.52 8.58
N ILE A 11 -27.82 -12.04 7.69
CA ILE A 11 -27.03 -12.88 6.79
C ILE A 11 -25.62 -12.96 7.36
N ASP A 12 -25.32 -14.05 8.07
CA ASP A 12 -23.95 -14.40 8.42
C ASP A 12 -23.37 -15.27 7.30
N THR A 13 -22.48 -14.68 6.49
CA THR A 13 -21.75 -15.37 5.41
C THR A 13 -20.32 -15.67 5.88
N PRO A 14 -20.04 -16.88 6.38
CA PRO A 14 -18.67 -17.32 6.57
C PRO A 14 -17.92 -17.28 5.21
N GLY A 15 -16.75 -16.65 5.17
CA GLY A 15 -15.95 -16.49 3.95
C GLY A 15 -16.00 -15.10 3.29
N LEU A 16 -16.78 -14.14 3.81
CA LEU A 16 -16.82 -12.78 3.25
C LEU A 16 -15.48 -12.03 3.33
N ARG A 17 -14.53 -12.53 4.13
CA ARG A 17 -13.14 -12.02 4.22
C ARG A 17 -12.34 -12.20 2.94
N GLU A 18 -12.76 -13.10 2.04
CA GLU A 18 -12.08 -13.39 0.78
C GLU A 18 -12.68 -12.66 -0.44
N LEU A 19 -13.77 -11.90 -0.24
CA LEU A 19 -14.29 -11.00 -1.26
C LEU A 19 -13.32 -9.81 -1.39
N GLY A 20 -12.29 -10.01 -2.20
CA GLY A 20 -11.37 -8.94 -2.58
C GLY A 20 -12.09 -7.79 -3.26
N ILE A 21 -11.34 -6.71 -3.53
CA ILE A 21 -11.87 -5.54 -4.24
C ILE A 21 -12.15 -5.92 -5.69
N VAL A 22 -13.36 -6.44 -5.98
CA VAL A 22 -13.74 -6.86 -7.35
C VAL A 22 -14.07 -5.64 -8.23
N SER A 23 -14.42 -4.49 -7.63
CA SER A 23 -14.75 -3.27 -8.39
C SER A 23 -14.92 -2.02 -7.53
N ALA A 24 -14.40 -2.00 -6.29
CA ALA A 24 -14.58 -0.80 -5.44
C ALA A 24 -13.78 0.37 -6.03
N ASP A 25 -14.47 1.46 -6.31
CA ASP A 25 -13.87 2.73 -6.67
C ASP A 25 -13.20 3.32 -5.43
N LEU A 26 -11.94 2.92 -5.20
CA LEU A 26 -11.14 3.37 -4.06
C LEU A 26 -11.08 4.90 -3.96
N ALA A 27 -11.13 5.60 -5.10
CA ALA A 27 -11.10 7.06 -5.12
C ALA A 27 -12.33 7.65 -4.44
N LYS A 28 -13.51 7.02 -4.56
CA LYS A 28 -14.73 7.45 -3.86
C LYS A 28 -14.69 7.10 -2.37
N SER A 29 -14.20 5.91 -2.02
CA SER A 29 -14.16 5.45 -0.63
C SER A 29 -13.19 6.25 0.25
N PHE A 30 -12.18 6.87 -0.36
CA PHE A 30 -11.13 7.65 0.29
C PHE A 30 -10.99 9.06 -0.29
N ALA A 31 -12.11 9.64 -0.77
CA ALA A 31 -12.13 10.96 -1.37
C ALA A 31 -11.56 12.04 -0.44
N ASP A 32 -11.80 11.92 0.87
CA ASP A 32 -11.25 12.79 1.91
C ASP A 32 -9.72 12.77 1.94
N ILE A 33 -9.10 11.60 1.74
CA ILE A 33 -7.64 11.47 1.67
C ILE A 33 -7.12 12.05 0.35
N GLU A 34 -7.79 11.81 -0.77
CA GLU A 34 -7.41 12.34 -2.09
C GLU A 34 -7.49 13.88 -2.15
N GLU A 35 -8.52 14.47 -1.53
CA GLU A 35 -8.66 15.93 -1.39
C GLU A 35 -7.52 16.53 -0.56
N LEU A 36 -7.19 15.91 0.58
CA LEU A 36 -6.04 16.32 1.38
C LEU A 36 -4.72 16.13 0.62
N ALA A 37 -4.59 15.03 -0.14
CA ALA A 37 -3.41 14.72 -0.92
C ALA A 37 -3.14 15.75 -2.02
N ALA A 38 -4.18 16.38 -2.59
CA ALA A 38 -4.03 17.47 -3.56
C ALA A 38 -3.29 18.69 -2.98
N SER A 39 -3.31 18.86 -1.66
CA SER A 39 -2.59 19.92 -0.94
C SER A 39 -1.19 19.51 -0.46
N CYS A 40 -0.72 18.30 -0.80
CA CYS A 40 0.64 17.89 -0.48
C CYS A 40 1.67 18.74 -1.24
N ARG A 41 2.80 19.01 -0.60
CA ARG A 41 3.94 19.72 -1.21
C ARG A 41 4.47 19.01 -2.47
N PHE A 42 4.44 17.68 -2.48
CA PHE A 42 4.96 16.84 -3.56
C PHE A 42 3.84 16.10 -4.27
N ARG A 43 3.90 16.02 -5.61
CA ARG A 43 2.91 15.31 -6.44
C ARG A 43 3.02 13.79 -6.32
N ASP A 44 4.19 13.27 -5.97
CA ASP A 44 4.49 11.85 -5.77
C ASP A 44 4.57 11.47 -4.28
N CYS A 45 3.94 12.27 -3.42
CA CYS A 45 3.90 12.05 -1.98
C CYS A 45 3.42 10.62 -1.66
N SER A 46 4.21 9.91 -0.86
CA SER A 46 3.87 8.58 -0.37
C SER A 46 2.94 8.60 0.84
N HIS A 47 2.66 9.80 1.37
CA HIS A 47 1.97 10.05 2.63
C HIS A 47 2.61 9.35 3.84
N GLY A 48 3.90 9.02 3.73
CA GLY A 48 4.73 8.55 4.83
C GLY A 48 5.31 9.70 5.65
N PRO A 49 6.51 9.57 6.23
CA PRO A 49 7.14 10.60 7.05
C PRO A 49 7.78 11.74 6.24
N GLU A 50 7.15 12.16 5.15
CA GLU A 50 7.66 13.19 4.25
C GLU A 50 7.29 14.61 4.74
N PRO A 51 8.18 15.60 4.60
CA PRO A 51 7.89 16.98 5.00
C PRO A 51 6.85 17.62 4.06
N GLY A 52 5.88 18.33 4.62
CA GLY A 52 4.84 19.02 3.84
C GLY A 52 3.74 18.11 3.27
N CYS A 53 3.54 16.92 3.86
CA CYS A 53 2.39 16.07 3.57
C CYS A 53 1.13 16.58 4.30
N ALA A 54 0.16 17.09 3.55
CA ALA A 54 -1.09 17.61 4.11
C ALA A 54 -1.93 16.52 4.80
N VAL A 55 -1.89 15.28 4.30
CA VAL A 55 -2.56 14.13 4.93
C VAL A 55 -1.98 13.83 6.32
N GLN A 56 -0.66 13.85 6.46
CA GLN A 56 0.00 13.66 7.75
C GLN A 56 -0.27 14.83 8.71
N GLN A 57 -0.38 16.04 8.18
CA GLN A 57 -0.75 17.19 8.98
C GLN A 57 -2.19 17.06 9.51
N ALA A 58 -3.15 16.68 8.65
CA ALA A 58 -4.52 16.41 9.05
C ALA A 58 -4.64 15.32 10.14
N ILE A 59 -3.75 14.31 10.13
CA ILE A 59 -3.67 13.31 11.20
C ILE A 59 -3.19 13.94 12.51
N LYS A 60 -2.15 14.78 12.46
CA LYS A 60 -1.64 15.48 13.64
C LYS A 60 -2.66 16.44 14.24
N ASP A 61 -3.46 17.07 13.38
CA ASP A 61 -4.51 18.01 13.75
C ASP A 61 -5.81 17.29 14.19
N GLY A 62 -5.85 15.95 14.15
CA GLY A 62 -7.01 15.15 14.56
C GLY A 62 -8.17 15.15 13.56
N LEU A 63 -7.99 15.73 12.38
CA LEU A 63 -8.99 15.80 11.31
C LEU A 63 -9.12 14.47 10.54
N LEU A 64 -8.05 13.66 10.53
CA LEU A 64 -8.03 12.35 9.87
C LEU A 64 -7.49 11.27 10.83
N PRO A 65 -8.22 10.15 11.05
CA PRO A 65 -7.70 9.04 11.84
C PRO A 65 -6.51 8.37 11.15
N ALA A 66 -5.44 8.07 11.90
CA ALA A 66 -4.25 7.39 11.37
C ALA A 66 -4.57 6.00 10.77
N GLU A 67 -5.51 5.26 11.37
CA GLU A 67 -5.98 3.96 10.88
C GLU A 67 -6.63 4.04 9.48
N ARG A 68 -7.24 5.19 9.18
CA ARG A 68 -7.88 5.44 7.89
C ARG A 68 -6.82 5.56 6.79
N LEU A 69 -5.73 6.28 7.05
CA LEU A 69 -4.58 6.32 6.15
C LEU A 69 -3.93 4.93 5.98
N ALA A 70 -3.77 4.17 7.07
CA ALA A 70 -3.22 2.82 7.01
C ALA A 70 -4.08 1.89 6.12
N SER A 71 -5.40 1.97 6.26
CA SER A 71 -6.37 1.24 5.43
C SER A 71 -6.27 1.64 3.96
N PHE A 72 -6.21 2.94 3.68
CA PHE A 72 -6.04 3.46 2.31
C PHE A 72 -4.77 2.94 1.64
N VAL A 73 -3.61 3.05 2.30
CA VAL A 73 -2.32 2.59 1.75
C VAL A 73 -2.36 1.09 1.46
N LYS A 74 -2.93 0.30 2.36
CA LYS A 74 -3.08 -1.15 2.19
C LYS A 74 -3.96 -1.48 0.98
N LEU A 75 -5.17 -0.92 0.93
CA LEU A 75 -6.13 -1.21 -0.14
C LEU A 75 -5.64 -0.71 -1.50
N ARG A 76 -4.98 0.45 -1.56
CA ARG A 76 -4.39 0.98 -2.80
C ARG A 76 -3.33 0.04 -3.37
N LYS A 77 -2.53 -0.59 -2.50
CA LYS A 77 -1.53 -1.59 -2.91
C LYS A 77 -2.18 -2.85 -3.46
N GLU A 78 -3.22 -3.34 -2.78
CA GLU A 78 -3.99 -4.52 -3.23
C GLU A 78 -4.71 -4.25 -4.55
N ALA A 79 -5.36 -3.10 -4.71
CA ALA A 79 -6.02 -2.69 -5.94
C ALA A 79 -5.04 -2.60 -7.11
N ARG A 80 -3.85 -2.01 -6.90
CA ARG A 80 -2.80 -1.95 -7.94
C ARG A 80 -2.34 -3.35 -8.36
N TYR A 81 -2.21 -4.27 -7.40
CA TYR A 81 -1.86 -5.66 -7.69
C TYR A 81 -2.94 -6.37 -8.51
N MET A 82 -4.22 -6.21 -8.14
CA MET A 82 -5.35 -6.78 -8.88
C MET A 82 -5.44 -6.21 -10.30
N GLN A 83 -5.23 -4.90 -10.48
CA GLN A 83 -5.19 -4.27 -11.80
C GLN A 83 -4.03 -4.79 -12.65
N ALA A 84 -2.84 -4.98 -12.08
CA ALA A 84 -1.70 -5.55 -12.79
C ALA A 84 -1.99 -6.99 -13.27
N ARG A 85 -2.62 -7.81 -12.42
CA ARG A 85 -3.05 -9.16 -12.77
C ARG A 85 -4.14 -9.16 -13.84
N ALA A 86 -5.13 -8.26 -13.74
CA ALA A 86 -6.22 -8.12 -14.70
C ALA A 86 -5.76 -7.64 -16.08
N ARG A 87 -4.68 -6.85 -16.16
CA ARG A 87 -4.06 -6.40 -17.42
C ARG A 87 -3.25 -7.47 -18.16
N GLY A 88 -3.27 -8.73 -17.71
CA GLY A 88 -2.64 -9.84 -18.42
C GLY A 88 -1.10 -9.90 -18.29
N LEU A 89 -0.53 -9.24 -17.27
CA LEU A 89 0.89 -9.41 -16.96
C LEU A 89 1.17 -10.86 -16.56
N ASN A 90 2.19 -11.47 -17.19
CA ASN A 90 2.63 -12.82 -16.82
C ASN A 90 3.08 -12.85 -15.35
N ALA A 91 2.86 -13.96 -14.64
CA ALA A 91 3.20 -14.10 -13.22
C ALA A 91 4.64 -13.67 -12.88
N LYS A 92 5.61 -13.96 -13.77
CA LYS A 92 7.01 -13.51 -13.66
C LYS A 92 7.18 -11.99 -13.66
N GLN A 93 6.36 -11.26 -14.43
CA GLN A 93 6.41 -9.79 -14.50
C GLN A 93 5.84 -9.18 -13.23
N ILE A 94 4.76 -9.76 -12.69
CA ILE A 94 4.15 -9.35 -11.41
C ILE A 94 5.16 -9.55 -10.27
N GLU A 95 5.85 -10.69 -10.20
CA GLU A 95 6.90 -10.90 -9.19
C GLU A 95 8.05 -9.91 -9.30
N LYS A 96 8.46 -9.60 -10.54
CA LYS A 96 9.53 -8.64 -10.80
C LYS A 96 9.12 -7.22 -10.40
N GLU A 97 7.90 -6.80 -10.70
CA GLU A 97 7.34 -5.53 -10.22
C GLU A 97 7.27 -5.50 -8.69
N LYS A 98 6.81 -6.58 -8.05
CA LYS A 98 6.72 -6.70 -6.59
C LYS A 98 8.10 -6.53 -5.95
N ALA A 99 9.12 -7.20 -6.49
CA ALA A 99 10.48 -7.06 -6.02
C ALA A 99 11.00 -5.62 -6.25
N ASN A 100 10.72 -5.04 -7.41
CA ASN A 100 11.19 -3.69 -7.71
C ASN A 100 10.53 -2.62 -6.82
N GLU A 101 9.24 -2.79 -6.51
CA GLU A 101 8.49 -1.94 -5.59
C GLU A 101 8.98 -2.07 -4.16
N MET A 102 9.24 -3.30 -3.67
CA MET A 102 9.84 -3.51 -2.35
C MET A 102 11.22 -2.85 -2.22
N PHE A 103 12.00 -2.82 -3.30
CA PHE A 103 13.34 -2.22 -3.31
C PHE A 103 13.37 -0.82 -3.92
N LYS A 104 12.23 -0.11 -4.02
CA LYS A 104 12.16 1.23 -4.62
C LYS A 104 13.08 2.24 -3.91
N GLY A 105 13.18 2.16 -2.57
CA GLY A 105 14.09 2.98 -1.76
C GLY A 105 15.60 2.74 -2.00
N VAL A 106 15.95 1.65 -2.71
CA VAL A 106 17.34 1.33 -3.09
C VAL A 106 17.54 1.47 -4.60
N GLY A 107 16.54 1.94 -5.35
CA GLY A 107 16.59 2.03 -6.82
C GLY A 107 16.40 0.68 -7.53
N GLY A 108 15.68 -0.25 -6.90
CA GLY A 108 15.30 -1.54 -7.47
C GLY A 108 16.21 -2.71 -7.07
N MET A 109 15.80 -3.93 -7.44
CA MET A 109 16.43 -5.16 -6.96
C MET A 109 17.89 -5.32 -7.41
N LYS A 110 18.26 -4.75 -8.57
CA LYS A 110 19.65 -4.74 -9.06
C LYS A 110 20.58 -3.94 -8.13
N ASN A 111 20.11 -2.79 -7.65
CA ASN A 111 20.88 -1.94 -6.75
C ASN A 111 20.92 -2.51 -5.32
N ALA A 112 19.83 -3.12 -4.85
CA ALA A 112 19.81 -3.84 -3.57
C ALA A 112 20.86 -4.97 -3.51
N ARG A 113 20.97 -5.78 -4.58
CA ARG A 113 22.03 -6.81 -4.68
C ARG A 113 23.43 -6.21 -4.69
N LYS A 114 23.62 -5.10 -5.40
CA LYS A 114 24.91 -4.39 -5.46
C LYS A 114 25.32 -3.81 -4.11
N LEU A 115 24.36 -3.28 -3.34
CA LEU A 115 24.55 -2.78 -1.99
C LEU A 115 24.93 -3.91 -1.02
N ALA A 116 24.18 -5.02 -1.03
CA ALA A 116 24.46 -6.18 -0.19
C ALA A 116 25.86 -6.79 -0.48
N ALA A 117 26.27 -6.83 -1.76
CA ALA A 117 27.61 -7.29 -2.13
C ALA A 117 28.72 -6.38 -1.58
N ARG A 118 28.51 -5.06 -1.60
CA ARG A 118 29.46 -4.08 -1.03
C ARG A 118 29.58 -4.22 0.50
N ILE A 119 28.48 -4.43 1.20
CA ILE A 119 28.47 -4.63 2.66
C ILE A 119 29.27 -5.89 3.02
N ARG A 120 28.98 -7.02 2.36
CA ARG A 120 29.72 -8.27 2.60
C ARG A 120 31.21 -8.15 2.30
N ALA A 121 31.59 -7.44 1.23
CA ALA A 121 32.99 -7.22 0.89
C ALA A 121 33.72 -6.41 1.97
N ARG A 122 33.05 -5.42 2.58
CA ARG A 122 33.59 -4.58 3.65
C ARG A 122 33.78 -5.37 4.94
N GLU A 123 32.79 -6.16 5.34
CA GLU A 123 32.86 -7.06 6.51
C GLU A 123 33.97 -8.12 6.36
N THR A 124 34.20 -8.61 5.14
CA THR A 124 35.26 -9.60 4.85
C THR A 124 36.66 -8.97 4.93
N GLN A 125 36.79 -7.69 4.63
CA GLN A 125 38.06 -6.94 4.76
C GLN A 125 38.36 -6.59 6.23
N GLU A 126 37.34 -6.26 7.02
CA GLU A 126 37.50 -5.94 8.44
C GLU A 126 37.81 -7.18 9.29
N ARG A 127 37.27 -8.36 8.95
CA ARG A 127 37.61 -9.64 9.63
C ARG A 127 39.01 -10.18 9.32
N LYS A 128 39.70 -9.66 8.29
CA LYS A 128 41.04 -10.08 7.88
C LYS A 128 42.15 -9.13 8.36
N ARG A 129 41.78 -8.03 9.03
CA ARG A 129 42.69 -7.16 9.78
C ARG A 129 42.72 -7.60 11.24
#